data_AF-A0A2E9A7V9-F1
#
_entry.id   AF-A0A2E9A7V9-F1
#
_cell.length_a   1.000
_cell.length_b   1.000
_cell.length_c   1.000
_cell.angle_alpha   90.00
_cell.angle_beta   90.00
_cell.angle_gamma   90.00
#
_symmetry.space_group_name_H-M   'P 1'
#
loop_
_entity.id
_entity.type
_entity.pdbx_description
1 polymer ?
#
loop_
_entity_poly.entity_id
_entity_poly.type
_entity_poly.pdbx_seq_one_letter_code
_entity_poly.pdbx_strand_id
1 'polypeptide(L)'
;MGGHADNRARLDGLRAAQYDWDEPGLRAVLDGISAPDAVFRLAHPFGDMTGPLAFHDNALAVLKAAWPDVERRDWIVMAGEDENGIEWVGCGGHFVGTFLNPFLEIPPTGHLAHMRFHEFYRFENGRITEMQALWDIPEVMMQAGAWPMVPSLGREFCIPGPASGDGLIREARDPARSAASQQLIIDMLNHMKRHPSQGGPEVMEMPRFWHPRMNWYGPAGIGTGRGIEGFRNWHQIPFLAGMPDRGSKVAEITYHFFGDNDYAAVT
;
A
#
# COMPACT_ATOMS: atom_id res chain seq x y z
N MET A 1 21.93 -7.34 15.91
CA MET A 1 21.11 -7.37 14.67
C MET A 1 19.69 -7.60 15.13
N GLY A 2 18.81 -6.63 14.94
CA GLY A 2 17.39 -6.84 15.22
C GLY A 2 16.79 -7.62 14.06
N GLY A 3 15.94 -8.61 14.32
CA GLY A 3 15.29 -9.39 13.28
C GLY A 3 14.07 -8.66 12.68
N HIS A 4 13.41 -9.25 11.69
CA HIS A 4 12.20 -8.67 11.08
C HIS A 4 11.11 -8.30 12.10
N ALA A 5 10.97 -9.08 13.18
CA ALA A 5 10.05 -8.78 14.28
C ALA A 5 10.41 -7.49 15.02
N ASP A 6 11.71 -7.20 15.20
CA ASP A 6 12.17 -5.98 15.84
C ASP A 6 11.92 -4.76 14.94
N ASN A 7 12.18 -4.88 13.63
CA ASN A 7 11.88 -3.81 12.68
C ASN A 7 10.38 -3.51 12.62
N ARG A 8 9.54 -4.55 12.63
CA ARG A 8 8.08 -4.40 12.75
C ARG A 8 7.69 -3.68 14.04
N ALA A 9 8.24 -4.09 15.18
CA ALA A 9 7.94 -3.49 16.48
C ALA A 9 8.38 -2.01 16.57
N ARG A 10 9.42 -1.60 15.84
CA ARG A 10 9.86 -0.19 15.77
C ARG A 10 8.79 0.73 15.19
N LEU A 11 7.89 0.23 14.36
CA LEU A 11 6.76 1.03 13.85
C LEU A 11 5.59 1.14 14.82
N ASP A 12 5.53 0.34 15.89
CA ASP A 12 4.36 0.32 16.78
C ASP A 12 4.12 1.68 17.45
N GLY A 13 5.19 2.36 17.86
CA GLY A 13 5.09 3.72 18.42
C GLY A 13 4.56 4.73 17.41
N LEU A 14 5.02 4.67 16.15
CA LEU A 14 4.58 5.58 15.10
C LEU A 14 3.10 5.34 14.77
N ARG A 15 2.72 4.07 14.63
CA ARG A 15 1.35 3.66 14.34
C ARG A 15 0.39 4.04 15.47
N ALA A 16 0.78 3.84 16.73
CA ALA A 16 -0.01 4.27 17.88
C ALA A 16 -0.18 5.80 17.90
N ALA A 17 0.91 6.55 17.69
CA ALA A 17 0.85 8.01 17.63
C ALA A 17 -0.01 8.52 16.46
N GLN A 18 -0.05 7.82 15.33
CA GLN A 18 -0.93 8.15 14.19
C GLN A 18 -2.37 7.67 14.39
N TYR A 19 -2.64 6.69 15.25
CA TYR A 19 -4.01 6.26 15.59
C TYR A 19 -4.71 7.33 16.43
N ASP A 20 -4.08 7.79 17.52
CA ASP A 20 -4.62 8.83 18.40
C ASP A 20 -4.28 10.27 17.93
N TRP A 21 -3.47 10.38 16.88
CA TRP A 21 -2.87 11.63 16.39
C TRP A 21 -2.18 12.47 17.47
N ASP A 22 -1.38 11.82 18.33
CA ASP A 22 -0.46 12.48 19.26
C ASP A 22 0.69 13.13 18.48
N GLU A 23 0.52 14.37 18.03
CA GLU A 23 1.49 15.04 17.17
C GLU A 23 2.90 15.18 17.79
N PRO A 24 3.07 15.61 19.06
CA PRO A 24 4.38 15.58 19.71
C PRO A 24 5.01 14.18 19.75
N GLY A 25 4.23 13.15 20.11
CA GLY A 25 4.69 11.77 20.15
C GLY A 25 5.07 11.24 18.76
N LEU A 26 4.24 11.52 17.75
CA LEU A 26 4.47 11.16 16.36
C LEU A 26 5.80 11.73 15.88
N ARG A 27 6.04 13.04 16.06
CA ARG A 27 7.28 13.69 15.62
C ARG A 27 8.50 13.09 16.32
N ALA A 28 8.42 12.88 17.64
CA ALA A 28 9.51 12.30 18.41
C ALA A 28 9.83 10.86 17.99
N VAL A 29 8.81 10.03 17.78
CA VAL A 29 9.00 8.63 17.34
C VAL A 29 9.56 8.60 15.92
N LEU A 30 8.96 9.37 15.00
CA LEU A 30 9.39 9.41 13.60
C LEU A 30 10.85 9.84 13.47
N ASP A 31 11.29 10.85 14.21
CA ASP A 31 12.69 11.28 14.29
C ASP A 31 13.59 10.19 14.90
N GLY A 32 13.15 9.55 15.98
CA GLY A 32 13.91 8.52 16.68
C GLY A 32 14.15 7.25 15.85
N ILE A 33 13.20 6.85 15.02
CA ILE A 33 13.27 5.62 14.22
C ILE A 33 13.78 5.85 12.79
N SER A 34 13.96 7.09 12.34
CA SER A 34 14.44 7.39 10.99
C SER A 34 15.93 7.78 10.99
N ALA A 35 16.58 7.60 9.85
CA ALA A 35 17.83 8.30 9.54
C ALA A 35 17.52 9.78 9.24
N PRO A 36 18.41 10.73 9.60
CA PRO A 36 18.17 12.16 9.33
C PRO A 36 17.98 12.48 7.84
N ASP A 37 18.62 11.70 6.97
CA ASP A 37 18.60 11.79 5.51
C ASP A 37 17.69 10.74 4.85
N ALA A 38 16.84 10.06 5.62
CA ALA A 38 15.89 9.09 5.10
C ALA A 38 15.00 9.71 4.01
N VAL A 39 14.73 8.97 2.94
CA VAL A 39 13.94 9.47 1.81
C VAL A 39 12.52 8.93 1.87
N PHE A 40 11.54 9.82 1.94
CA PHE A 40 10.12 9.50 1.97
C PHE A 40 9.52 9.79 0.59
N ARG A 41 9.08 8.75 -0.10
CA ARG A 41 8.57 8.79 -1.48
C ARG A 41 7.08 8.58 -1.49
N LEU A 42 6.35 9.64 -1.81
CA LEU A 42 4.91 9.59 -2.03
C LEU A 42 4.62 9.88 -3.51
N ALA A 43 3.46 9.42 -3.98
CA ALA A 43 2.97 9.84 -5.28
C ALA A 43 2.78 11.36 -5.35
N HIS A 44 2.74 11.87 -6.58
CA HIS A 44 2.28 13.24 -6.84
C HIS A 44 0.91 13.49 -6.17
N PRO A 45 0.69 14.65 -5.51
CA PRO A 45 1.52 15.85 -5.55
C PRO A 45 2.61 15.98 -4.48
N PHE A 46 2.73 15.03 -3.56
CA PHE A 46 3.73 15.12 -2.48
C PHE A 46 5.15 14.90 -2.99
N GLY A 47 5.37 13.85 -3.80
CA GLY A 47 6.69 13.53 -4.34
C GLY A 47 7.68 13.05 -3.28
N ASP A 48 8.96 13.35 -3.51
CA ASP A 48 10.06 12.95 -2.62
C ASP A 48 10.32 14.01 -1.54
N MET A 49 10.52 13.55 -0.31
CA MET A 49 10.88 14.36 0.85
C MET A 49 12.10 13.75 1.55
N THR A 50 13.06 14.59 1.96
CA THR A 50 14.25 14.14 2.68
C THR A 50 14.14 14.50 4.16
N GLY A 51 14.21 13.48 5.00
CA GLY A 51 14.18 13.58 6.46
C GLY A 51 12.78 13.50 7.06
N PRO A 52 12.66 12.97 8.29
CA PRO A 52 11.38 12.73 8.96
C PRO A 52 10.56 14.01 9.17
N LEU A 53 11.22 15.14 9.43
CA LEU A 53 10.55 16.43 9.59
C LEU A 53 9.87 16.89 8.30
N ALA A 54 10.53 16.72 7.15
CA ALA A 54 9.96 17.11 5.87
C ALA A 54 8.72 16.26 5.53
N PHE A 55 8.75 14.95 5.82
CA PHE A 55 7.59 14.08 5.67
C PHE A 55 6.43 14.49 6.59
N HIS A 56 6.72 14.80 7.85
CA HIS A 56 5.72 15.31 8.78
C HIS A 56 5.06 16.59 8.26
N ASP A 57 5.87 17.63 8.02
CA ASP A 57 5.36 18.99 7.76
C ASP A 57 4.65 19.09 6.40
N ASN A 58 5.11 18.34 5.39
CA ASN A 58 4.60 18.47 4.02
C ASN A 58 3.57 17.40 3.62
N ALA A 59 3.39 16.33 4.40
CA ALA A 59 2.39 15.29 4.11
C ALA A 59 1.43 15.04 5.28
N LEU A 60 1.94 14.64 6.45
CA LEU A 60 1.08 14.30 7.59
C LEU A 60 0.34 15.52 8.15
N ALA A 61 1.01 16.65 8.30
CA ALA A 61 0.38 17.89 8.76
C ALA A 61 -0.67 18.42 7.76
N VAL A 62 -0.45 18.21 6.46
CA VAL A 62 -1.43 18.56 5.41
C VAL A 62 -2.69 17.70 5.56
N LEU A 63 -2.55 16.40 5.78
CA LEU A 63 -3.68 15.50 6.04
C LEU A 63 -4.41 15.87 7.34
N LYS A 64 -3.68 16.14 8.42
CA LYS A 64 -4.26 16.56 9.71
C LYS A 64 -5.03 17.86 9.61
N ALA A 65 -4.52 18.83 8.85
CA ALA A 65 -5.20 20.11 8.65
C ALA A 65 -6.55 19.91 7.96
N ALA A 66 -6.62 19.02 6.96
CA ALA A 66 -7.85 18.68 6.28
C ALA A 66 -8.85 17.95 7.20
N TRP A 67 -8.34 16.99 7.98
CA TRP A 67 -9.10 16.06 8.81
C TRP A 67 -8.67 16.20 10.28
N PRO A 68 -9.21 17.15 11.06
CA PRO A 68 -8.72 17.46 12.40
C PRO A 68 -8.77 16.31 13.41
N ASP A 69 -9.59 15.29 13.15
CA ASP A 69 -9.77 14.07 13.95
C ASP A 69 -9.26 12.81 13.20
N VAL A 70 -8.34 12.97 12.24
CA VAL A 70 -7.81 11.83 11.49
C VAL A 70 -7.13 10.80 12.39
N GLU A 71 -7.43 9.54 12.11
CA GLU A 71 -6.85 8.35 12.70
C GLU A 71 -6.26 7.47 11.60
N ARG A 72 -5.06 6.93 11.83
CA ARG A 72 -4.52 5.83 11.02
C ARG A 72 -4.99 4.50 11.58
N ARG A 73 -5.65 3.69 10.74
CA ARG A 73 -6.13 2.35 11.06
C ARG A 73 -5.49 1.31 10.14
N ASP A 74 -4.36 0.76 10.56
CA ASP A 74 -3.76 -0.38 9.87
C ASP A 74 -4.67 -1.61 9.97
N TRP A 75 -4.70 -2.41 8.92
CA TRP A 75 -5.32 -3.75 8.93
C TRP A 75 -4.32 -4.84 8.52
N ILE A 76 -3.12 -4.49 8.06
CA ILE A 76 -2.00 -5.42 7.88
C ILE A 76 -0.69 -4.73 8.24
N VAL A 77 0.17 -5.46 8.95
CA VAL A 77 1.59 -5.11 9.08
C VAL A 77 2.41 -6.36 8.86
N MET A 78 3.38 -6.27 7.97
CA MET A 78 4.26 -7.37 7.58
C MET A 78 5.71 -6.94 7.58
N ALA A 79 6.62 -7.86 7.89
CA ALA A 79 8.05 -7.60 7.81
C ALA A 79 8.81 -8.78 7.20
N GLY A 80 9.81 -8.48 6.39
CA GLY A 80 10.65 -9.47 5.74
C GLY A 80 11.84 -8.82 5.07
N GLU A 81 12.56 -9.62 4.28
CA GLU A 81 13.68 -9.17 3.47
C GLU A 81 13.43 -9.53 2.00
N ASP A 82 13.99 -8.73 1.10
CA ASP A 82 14.01 -9.01 -0.32
C ASP A 82 15.12 -9.99 -0.72
N GLU A 83 15.22 -10.32 -2.00
CA GLU A 83 16.27 -11.21 -2.52
C GLU A 83 17.70 -10.67 -2.35
N ASN A 84 17.86 -9.38 -2.03
CA ASN A 84 19.14 -8.72 -1.81
C ASN A 84 19.46 -8.53 -0.31
N GLY A 85 18.59 -9.04 0.59
CA GLY A 85 18.73 -8.88 2.04
C GLY A 85 18.37 -7.49 2.55
N ILE A 86 17.64 -6.69 1.76
CA ILE A 86 17.10 -5.40 2.20
C ILE A 86 15.88 -5.67 3.07
N GLU A 87 15.90 -5.17 4.30
CA GLU A 87 14.82 -5.35 5.25
C GLU A 87 13.69 -4.34 5.03
N TRP A 88 12.46 -4.83 4.92
CA TRP A 88 11.27 -4.03 4.71
C TRP A 88 10.21 -4.31 5.78
N VAL A 89 9.48 -3.26 6.14
CA VAL A 89 8.21 -3.37 6.87
C VAL A 89 7.12 -2.75 6.01
N GLY A 90 6.11 -3.53 5.65
CA GLY A 90 4.95 -3.10 4.88
C GLY A 90 3.71 -2.91 5.76
N CYS A 91 2.99 -1.82 5.55
CA CYS A 91 1.73 -1.51 6.22
C CYS A 91 0.64 -1.27 5.18
N GLY A 92 -0.58 -1.72 5.48
CA GLY A 92 -1.78 -1.41 4.71
C GLY A 92 -2.93 -1.06 5.65
N GLY A 93 -3.69 -0.04 5.30
CA GLY A 93 -4.66 0.55 6.22
C GLY A 93 -5.56 1.59 5.57
N HIS A 94 -6.25 2.34 6.42
CA HIS A 94 -6.95 3.56 6.05
C HIS A 94 -6.56 4.68 6.99
N PHE A 95 -6.44 5.89 6.48
CA PHE A 95 -6.74 7.07 7.28
C PHE A 95 -8.25 7.25 7.31
N VAL A 96 -8.81 7.60 8.48
CA VAL A 96 -10.24 7.84 8.67
C VAL A 96 -10.40 9.12 9.48
N GLY A 97 -11.29 10.01 9.09
CA GLY A 97 -11.56 11.24 9.84
C GLY A 97 -12.75 11.99 9.27
N THR A 98 -13.08 13.12 9.86
CA THR A 98 -14.09 14.06 9.38
C THR A 98 -13.43 15.08 8.44
N PHE A 99 -13.89 15.15 7.20
CA PHE A 99 -13.27 16.00 6.18
C PHE A 99 -13.79 17.44 6.28
N LEU A 100 -13.11 18.27 7.09
CA LEU A 100 -13.58 19.60 7.49
C LEU A 100 -12.91 20.76 6.74
N ASN A 101 -11.64 20.61 6.35
CA ASN A 101 -10.92 21.63 5.57
C ASN A 101 -10.42 21.01 4.26
N PRO A 102 -10.10 21.81 3.23
CA PRO A 102 -9.58 21.28 1.98
C PRO A 102 -8.34 20.38 2.18
N PHE A 103 -8.32 19.23 1.50
CA PHE A 103 -7.15 18.36 1.43
C PHE A 103 -6.50 18.59 0.07
N LEU A 104 -5.36 19.26 0.03
CA LEU A 104 -4.81 19.82 -1.21
C LEU A 104 -5.86 20.77 -1.83
N GLU A 105 -6.28 20.53 -3.08
CA GLU A 105 -7.34 21.27 -3.76
C GLU A 105 -8.71 20.57 -3.69
N ILE A 106 -8.82 19.47 -2.93
CA ILE A 106 -10.08 18.72 -2.79
C ILE A 106 -10.97 19.44 -1.76
N PRO A 107 -12.20 19.85 -2.13
CA PRO A 107 -13.09 20.55 -1.21
C PRO A 107 -13.57 19.62 -0.07
N PRO A 108 -13.72 20.14 1.16
CA PRO A 108 -14.22 19.36 2.28
C PRO A 108 -15.69 18.99 2.11
N THR A 109 -16.10 17.87 2.69
CA THR A 109 -17.48 17.36 2.61
C THR A 109 -18.28 17.58 3.88
N GLY A 110 -17.62 17.82 5.02
CA GLY A 110 -18.25 17.84 6.34
C GLY A 110 -18.67 16.45 6.85
N HIS A 111 -18.35 15.37 6.13
CA HIS A 111 -18.71 14.01 6.49
C HIS A 111 -17.46 13.18 6.85
N LEU A 112 -17.71 11.96 7.34
CA LEU A 112 -16.68 10.94 7.43
C LEU A 112 -16.05 10.72 6.05
N ALA A 113 -14.72 10.74 6.02
CA ALA A 113 -13.89 10.36 4.89
C ALA A 113 -12.93 9.24 5.29
N HIS A 114 -12.50 8.48 4.30
CA HIS A 114 -11.46 7.47 4.43
C HIS A 114 -10.51 7.54 3.23
N MET A 115 -9.24 7.19 3.46
CA MET A 115 -8.24 7.10 2.41
C MET A 115 -7.38 5.87 2.65
N ARG A 116 -7.42 4.91 1.74
CA ARG A 116 -6.51 3.76 1.76
C ARG A 116 -5.07 4.19 1.58
N PHE A 117 -4.19 3.45 2.23
CA PHE A 117 -2.77 3.54 2.00
C PHE A 117 -2.13 2.16 1.91
N HIS A 118 -0.99 2.11 1.22
CA HIS A 118 0.06 1.17 1.54
C HIS A 118 1.39 1.91 1.66
N GLU A 119 2.22 1.45 2.58
CA GLU A 119 3.49 2.09 2.92
C GLU A 119 4.53 1.02 3.21
N PHE A 120 5.70 1.16 2.61
CA PHE A 120 6.83 0.26 2.78
C PHE A 120 8.01 1.02 3.34
N TYR A 121 8.56 0.54 4.45
CA TYR A 121 9.65 1.17 5.18
C TYR A 121 10.89 0.29 5.06
N ARG A 122 11.92 0.78 4.40
CA ARG A 122 13.24 0.15 4.35
C ARG A 122 13.98 0.42 5.64
N PHE A 123 14.48 -0.64 6.27
CA PHE A 123 15.29 -0.55 7.49
C PHE A 123 16.75 -0.87 7.21
N GLU A 124 17.64 -0.05 7.79
CA GLU A 124 19.06 -0.33 7.89
C GLU A 124 19.53 -0.03 9.31
N ASN A 125 20.21 -0.99 9.94
CA ASN A 125 20.71 -0.86 11.32
C ASN A 125 19.62 -0.40 12.33
N GLY A 126 18.37 -0.84 12.12
CA GLY A 126 17.23 -0.50 12.98
C GLY A 126 16.70 0.93 12.81
N ARG A 127 17.04 1.62 11.73
CA ARG A 127 16.48 2.92 11.33
C ARG A 127 15.86 2.85 9.95
N ILE A 128 14.80 3.64 9.73
CA ILE A 128 14.20 3.85 8.41
C ILE A 128 15.18 4.68 7.56
N THR A 129 15.56 4.17 6.40
CA THR A 129 16.36 4.91 5.41
C THR A 129 15.54 5.30 4.18
N GLU A 130 14.44 4.61 3.92
CA GLU A 130 13.52 4.92 2.85
C GLU A 130 12.09 4.54 3.22
N MET A 131 11.12 5.33 2.76
CA MET A 131 9.70 4.97 2.76
C MET A 131 9.15 5.10 1.35
N GLN A 132 8.40 4.11 0.89
CA GLN A 132 7.66 4.16 -0.38
C GLN A 132 6.17 4.02 -0.09
N ALA A 133 5.37 4.99 -0.54
CA ALA A 133 3.98 5.08 -0.14
C ALA A 133 3.05 5.48 -1.29
N LEU A 134 1.87 4.85 -1.30
CA LEU A 134 0.72 5.32 -2.07
C LEU A 134 -0.44 5.55 -1.12
N TRP A 135 -0.90 6.80 -1.11
CA TRP A 135 -2.17 7.21 -0.53
C TRP A 135 -3.18 7.33 -1.66
N ASP A 136 -4.35 6.72 -1.50
CA ASP A 136 -5.38 6.69 -2.53
C ASP A 136 -6.17 8.03 -2.55
N ILE A 137 -5.47 9.12 -2.87
CA ILE A 137 -6.06 10.47 -2.99
C ILE A 137 -7.29 10.48 -3.94
N PRO A 138 -7.32 9.72 -5.05
CA PRO A 138 -8.52 9.57 -5.86
C PRO A 138 -9.76 9.12 -5.08
N GLU A 139 -9.61 8.26 -4.06
CA GLU A 139 -10.71 7.81 -3.19
C GLU A 139 -11.33 9.00 -2.44
N VAL A 140 -10.51 9.95 -1.99
CA VAL A 140 -10.95 11.19 -1.35
C VAL A 140 -11.65 12.12 -2.34
N MET A 141 -11.10 12.26 -3.56
CA MET A 141 -11.74 13.04 -4.63
C MET A 141 -13.14 12.52 -4.96
N MET A 142 -13.31 11.20 -5.02
CA MET A 142 -14.61 10.57 -5.29
C MET A 142 -15.61 10.81 -4.17
N GLN A 143 -15.19 10.67 -2.90
CA GLN A 143 -16.04 10.98 -1.74
C GLN A 143 -16.47 12.46 -1.72
N ALA A 144 -15.62 13.36 -2.22
CA ALA A 144 -15.90 14.79 -2.32
C ALA A 144 -16.71 15.21 -3.55
N GLY A 145 -17.00 14.28 -4.47
CA GLY A 145 -17.60 14.62 -5.76
C GLY A 145 -16.69 15.49 -6.64
N ALA A 146 -15.39 15.48 -6.38
CA ALA A 146 -14.36 16.27 -7.06
C ALA A 146 -13.52 15.45 -8.05
N TRP A 147 -13.88 14.19 -8.29
CA TRP A 147 -13.20 13.33 -9.26
C TRP A 147 -13.39 13.86 -10.69
N PRO A 148 -12.31 14.21 -11.43
CA PRO A 148 -12.43 14.89 -12.71
C PRO A 148 -12.54 13.95 -13.91
N MET A 149 -12.39 12.64 -13.71
CA MET A 149 -12.42 11.66 -14.80
C MET A 149 -13.75 10.88 -14.83
N VAL A 150 -13.86 9.94 -15.76
CA VAL A 150 -15.01 9.04 -15.88
C VAL A 150 -15.17 8.16 -14.62
N PRO A 151 -16.39 7.66 -14.34
CA PRO A 151 -16.62 6.73 -13.25
C PRO A 151 -15.78 5.46 -13.36
N SER A 152 -15.39 4.90 -12.21
CA SER A 152 -14.70 3.61 -12.13
C SER A 152 -15.50 2.49 -12.78
N LEU A 153 -14.78 1.57 -13.43
CA LEU A 153 -15.38 0.36 -14.01
C LEU A 153 -15.66 -0.71 -12.95
N GLY A 154 -14.73 -0.89 -12.01
CA GLY A 154 -14.91 -1.72 -10.83
C GLY A 154 -15.68 -1.02 -9.73
N ARG A 155 -16.08 -1.78 -8.71
CA ARG A 155 -16.84 -1.25 -7.58
C ARG A 155 -15.93 -0.49 -6.61
N GLU A 156 -16.22 0.78 -6.36
CA GLU A 156 -15.63 1.50 -5.23
C GLU A 156 -16.16 0.94 -3.90
N PHE A 157 -15.25 0.72 -2.96
CA PHE A 157 -15.51 -0.02 -1.73
C PHE A 157 -14.49 0.34 -0.65
N CYS A 158 -14.94 0.60 0.58
CA CYS A 158 -14.04 0.70 1.73
C CYS A 158 -13.48 -0.69 2.02
N ILE A 159 -12.20 -0.90 1.68
CA ILE A 159 -11.64 -2.25 1.61
C ILE A 159 -11.46 -2.83 3.02
N PRO A 160 -11.93 -4.05 3.29
CA PRO A 160 -11.67 -4.69 4.56
C PRO A 160 -10.22 -5.15 4.65
N GLY A 161 -9.75 -5.35 5.88
CA GLY A 161 -8.53 -6.10 6.13
C GLY A 161 -8.60 -7.56 5.62
N PRO A 162 -7.52 -8.33 5.82
CA PRO A 162 -7.47 -9.72 5.41
C PRO A 162 -8.60 -10.52 6.05
N ALA A 163 -9.25 -11.38 5.27
CA ALA A 163 -10.44 -12.12 5.70
C ALA A 163 -10.18 -13.08 6.89
N SER A 164 -8.93 -13.48 7.10
CA SER A 164 -8.48 -14.27 8.25
C SER A 164 -8.52 -13.50 9.58
N GLY A 165 -8.53 -12.17 9.54
CA GLY A 165 -8.48 -11.32 10.74
C GLY A 165 -7.11 -11.28 11.42
N ASP A 166 -6.10 -11.97 10.89
CA ASP A 166 -4.75 -12.06 11.46
C ASP A 166 -3.78 -11.01 10.86
N GLY A 167 -4.33 -9.95 10.26
CA GLY A 167 -3.61 -8.83 9.67
C GLY A 167 -2.58 -8.15 10.59
N LEU A 168 -2.96 -7.94 11.86
CA LEU A 168 -2.16 -7.23 12.85
C LEU A 168 -1.57 -8.15 13.93
N ILE A 169 -2.30 -9.21 14.29
CA ILE A 169 -1.92 -10.15 15.34
C ILE A 169 -1.94 -11.53 14.70
N ARG A 170 -0.77 -12.17 14.67
CA ARG A 170 -0.55 -13.48 14.08
C ARG A 170 0.59 -14.20 14.79
N GLU A 171 0.74 -15.48 14.49
CA GLU A 171 1.86 -16.29 14.97
C GLU A 171 3.21 -15.71 14.54
N ALA A 172 4.28 -16.12 15.24
CA ALA A 172 5.63 -15.72 14.87
C ALA A 172 5.94 -16.12 13.42
N ARG A 173 6.82 -15.36 12.76
CA ARG A 173 7.19 -15.61 11.37
C ARG A 173 7.84 -16.99 11.22
N ASP A 174 7.29 -17.80 10.31
CA ASP A 174 7.88 -19.03 9.82
C ASP A 174 8.64 -18.73 8.52
N PRO A 175 9.99 -18.88 8.49
CA PRO A 175 10.77 -18.58 7.30
C PRO A 175 10.39 -19.40 6.06
N ALA A 176 10.09 -20.69 6.22
CA ALA A 176 9.77 -21.58 5.10
C ALA A 176 8.39 -21.23 4.51
N ARG A 177 7.39 -20.99 5.37
CA ARG A 177 6.06 -20.54 4.96
C ARG A 177 6.11 -19.18 4.25
N SER A 178 6.86 -18.24 4.82
CA SER A 178 7.05 -16.91 4.26
C SER A 178 7.67 -16.96 2.86
N ALA A 179 8.73 -17.74 2.69
CA ALA A 179 9.38 -17.94 1.39
C ALA A 179 8.45 -18.62 0.38
N ALA A 180 7.62 -19.58 0.81
CA ALA A 180 6.65 -20.24 -0.05
C ALA A 180 5.57 -19.26 -0.57
N SER A 181 5.03 -18.40 0.30
CA SER A 181 4.05 -17.36 -0.08
C SER A 181 4.65 -16.33 -1.04
N GLN A 182 5.88 -15.88 -0.77
CA GLN A 182 6.61 -14.98 -1.66
C GLN A 182 6.79 -15.62 -3.05
N GLN A 183 7.29 -16.87 -3.10
CA GLN A 183 7.51 -17.57 -4.36
C GLN A 183 6.22 -17.79 -5.14
N LEU A 184 5.11 -18.10 -4.45
CA LEU A 184 3.80 -18.25 -5.07
C LEU A 184 3.36 -16.98 -5.82
N ILE A 185 3.58 -15.79 -5.22
CA ILE A 185 3.28 -14.51 -5.87
C ILE A 185 4.22 -14.24 -7.04
N ILE A 186 5.52 -14.50 -6.90
CA ILE A 186 6.50 -14.33 -7.99
C ILE A 186 6.11 -15.22 -9.19
N ASP A 187 5.80 -16.49 -8.95
CA ASP A 187 5.36 -17.42 -9.99
C ASP A 187 4.08 -16.95 -10.68
N MET A 188 3.09 -16.52 -9.89
CA MET A 188 1.83 -15.98 -10.39
C MET A 188 2.05 -14.75 -11.29
N LEU A 189 2.88 -13.78 -10.85
CA LEU A 189 3.21 -12.60 -11.65
C LEU A 189 3.96 -12.94 -12.94
N ASN A 190 4.89 -13.91 -12.90
CA ASN A 190 5.61 -14.38 -14.08
C ASN A 190 4.66 -15.00 -15.11
N HIS A 191 3.63 -15.72 -14.68
CA HIS A 191 2.59 -16.24 -15.59
C HIS A 191 1.69 -15.11 -16.09
N MET A 192 1.27 -14.17 -15.23
CA MET A 192 0.43 -13.04 -15.64
C MET A 192 1.07 -12.16 -16.72
N LYS A 193 2.40 -12.03 -16.74
CA LYS A 193 3.14 -11.26 -17.76
C LYS A 193 3.17 -11.92 -19.14
N ARG A 194 2.85 -13.22 -19.26
CA ARG A 194 2.87 -13.95 -20.54
C ARG A 194 1.79 -13.47 -21.51
N HIS A 195 0.69 -12.91 -21.03
CA HIS A 195 -0.32 -12.30 -21.89
C HIS A 195 -0.07 -10.78 -22.00
N PRO A 196 -0.13 -10.19 -23.21
CA PRO A 196 -0.52 -10.79 -24.49
C PRO A 196 0.66 -11.35 -25.31
N SER A 197 1.88 -11.40 -24.76
CA SER A 197 3.10 -11.73 -25.51
C SER A 197 3.20 -13.17 -26.04
N GLN A 198 2.51 -14.12 -25.41
CA GLN A 198 2.62 -15.57 -25.70
C GLN A 198 1.30 -16.27 -26.01
N GLY A 199 0.18 -15.53 -26.08
CA GLY A 199 -1.14 -16.13 -26.36
C GLY A 199 -2.28 -15.35 -25.71
N GLY A 200 -3.45 -15.99 -25.64
CA GLY A 200 -4.63 -15.49 -24.95
C GLY A 200 -4.54 -15.66 -23.43
N PRO A 201 -5.60 -15.30 -22.70
CA PRO A 201 -5.54 -15.25 -21.23
C PRO A 201 -5.29 -16.57 -20.51
N GLU A 202 -5.55 -17.69 -21.17
CA GLU A 202 -5.27 -19.04 -20.69
C GLU A 202 -3.79 -19.25 -20.32
N VAL A 203 -2.86 -18.58 -21.01
CA VAL A 203 -1.41 -18.72 -20.76
C VAL A 203 -0.97 -18.12 -19.42
N MET A 204 -1.83 -17.33 -18.79
CA MET A 204 -1.59 -16.77 -17.45
C MET A 204 -1.90 -17.75 -16.32
N GLU A 205 -2.57 -18.87 -16.61
CA GLU A 205 -2.91 -19.92 -15.63
C GLU A 205 -3.61 -19.37 -14.36
N MET A 206 -4.40 -18.29 -14.46
CA MET A 206 -5.01 -17.65 -13.26
C MET A 206 -5.72 -18.63 -12.30
N PRO A 207 -6.49 -19.65 -12.77
CA PRO A 207 -7.14 -20.61 -11.88
C PRO A 207 -6.18 -21.46 -11.03
N ARG A 208 -4.89 -21.56 -11.41
CA ARG A 208 -3.85 -22.22 -10.62
C ARG A 208 -3.46 -21.41 -9.39
N PHE A 209 -3.46 -20.09 -9.50
CA PHE A 209 -2.96 -19.19 -8.46
C PHE A 209 -4.08 -18.54 -7.65
N TRP A 210 -5.25 -18.33 -8.26
CA TRP A 210 -6.33 -17.59 -7.64
C TRP A 210 -7.51 -18.48 -7.35
N HIS A 211 -7.93 -18.43 -6.08
CA HIS A 211 -9.17 -19.05 -5.68
C HIS A 211 -10.35 -18.44 -6.48
N PRO A 212 -11.35 -19.22 -6.93
CA PRO A 212 -12.52 -18.70 -7.65
C PRO A 212 -13.27 -17.62 -6.85
N ARG A 213 -13.10 -17.67 -5.52
CA ARG A 213 -13.68 -16.69 -4.59
C ARG A 213 -12.77 -15.51 -4.20
N MET A 214 -11.65 -15.27 -4.88
CA MET A 214 -10.78 -14.15 -4.53
C MET A 214 -11.49 -12.79 -4.72
N ASN A 215 -10.97 -11.78 -4.03
CA ASN A 215 -11.25 -10.37 -4.28
C ASN A 215 -9.97 -9.71 -4.78
N TRP A 216 -10.10 -8.87 -5.80
CA TRP A 216 -9.02 -8.00 -6.25
C TRP A 216 -9.41 -6.57 -5.92
N TYR A 217 -8.57 -5.90 -5.13
CA TYR A 217 -8.78 -4.53 -4.69
C TYR A 217 -7.82 -3.60 -5.43
N GLY A 218 -8.29 -2.91 -6.46
CA GLY A 218 -7.53 -1.87 -7.13
C GLY A 218 -7.55 -0.53 -6.37
N PRO A 219 -6.72 0.44 -6.76
CA PRO A 219 -6.89 1.83 -6.36
C PRO A 219 -8.22 2.40 -6.86
N ALA A 220 -8.71 3.47 -6.24
CA ALA A 220 -9.88 4.20 -6.70
C ALA A 220 -9.66 4.71 -8.14
N GLY A 221 -10.72 4.70 -8.95
CA GLY A 221 -10.65 4.92 -10.40
C GLY A 221 -10.57 3.63 -11.21
N ILE A 222 -10.06 2.54 -10.61
CA ILE A 222 -10.17 1.19 -11.17
C ILE A 222 -11.27 0.42 -10.45
N GLY A 223 -11.23 0.43 -9.11
CA GLY A 223 -12.21 -0.22 -8.25
C GLY A 223 -11.93 -1.70 -7.94
N THR A 224 -12.94 -2.39 -7.41
CA THR A 224 -12.85 -3.76 -6.89
C THR A 224 -13.49 -4.77 -7.84
N GLY A 225 -12.85 -5.94 -7.99
CA GLY A 225 -13.32 -7.07 -8.78
C GLY A 225 -13.47 -8.35 -7.96
N ARG A 226 -14.46 -9.18 -8.33
CA ARG A 226 -14.78 -10.45 -7.66
C ARG A 226 -14.62 -11.64 -8.61
N GLY A 227 -13.85 -12.63 -8.19
CA GLY A 227 -13.46 -13.76 -9.04
C GLY A 227 -12.56 -13.35 -10.22
N ILE A 228 -12.02 -14.34 -10.92
CA ILE A 228 -11.17 -14.11 -12.11
C ILE A 228 -11.91 -13.25 -13.14
N GLU A 229 -13.19 -13.53 -13.39
CA GLU A 229 -14.01 -12.75 -14.34
C GLU A 229 -14.12 -11.28 -13.94
N GLY A 230 -14.38 -10.97 -12.66
CA GLY A 230 -14.45 -9.60 -12.18
C GLY A 230 -13.13 -8.85 -12.33
N PHE A 231 -12.00 -9.49 -12.00
CA PHE A 231 -10.67 -8.92 -12.27
C PHE A 231 -10.46 -8.63 -13.76
N ARG A 232 -10.81 -9.58 -14.63
CA ARG A 232 -10.59 -9.46 -16.06
C ARG A 232 -11.44 -8.36 -16.70
N ASN A 233 -12.73 -8.35 -16.41
CA ASN A 233 -13.70 -7.45 -17.03
C ASN A 233 -13.54 -6.01 -16.57
N TRP A 234 -13.23 -5.80 -15.28
CA TRP A 234 -13.24 -4.46 -14.68
C TRP A 234 -11.85 -3.85 -14.48
N HIS A 235 -10.79 -4.66 -14.57
CA HIS A 235 -9.42 -4.15 -14.51
C HIS A 235 -8.59 -4.58 -15.73
N GLN A 236 -8.29 -5.87 -15.89
CA GLN A 236 -7.21 -6.27 -16.79
C GLN A 236 -7.47 -5.91 -18.26
N ILE A 237 -8.66 -6.23 -18.79
CA ILE A 237 -8.99 -5.97 -20.20
C ILE A 237 -9.03 -4.45 -20.47
N PRO A 238 -9.77 -3.63 -19.68
CA PRO A 238 -9.73 -2.17 -19.84
C PRO A 238 -8.33 -1.58 -19.69
N PHE A 239 -7.55 -2.06 -18.73
CA PHE A 239 -6.20 -1.58 -18.47
C PHE A 239 -5.27 -1.82 -19.67
N LEU A 240 -5.29 -3.03 -20.23
CA LEU A 240 -4.48 -3.35 -21.42
C LEU A 240 -4.93 -2.57 -22.66
N ALA A 241 -6.23 -2.29 -22.80
CA ALA A 241 -6.74 -1.45 -23.88
C ALA A 241 -6.33 0.03 -23.74
N GLY A 242 -6.32 0.55 -22.51
CA GLY A 242 -5.95 1.93 -22.22
C GLY A 242 -4.43 2.18 -22.17
N MET A 243 -3.63 1.16 -21.89
CA MET A 243 -2.17 1.23 -21.78
C MET A 243 -1.51 0.10 -22.59
N PRO A 244 -1.57 0.16 -23.94
CA PRO A 244 -1.06 -0.91 -24.80
C PRO A 244 0.47 -1.06 -24.77
N ASP A 245 1.20 -0.02 -24.33
CA ASP A 245 2.64 0.04 -24.17
C ASP A 245 3.14 -0.45 -22.79
N ARG A 246 2.23 -0.97 -21.95
CA ARG A 246 2.56 -1.53 -20.63
C ARG A 246 3.68 -2.56 -20.76
N GLY A 247 4.72 -2.40 -19.94
CA GLY A 247 5.86 -3.32 -19.89
C GLY A 247 7.04 -2.93 -20.78
N SER A 248 6.95 -1.82 -21.52
CA SER A 248 8.05 -1.26 -22.32
C SER A 248 9.26 -0.80 -21.49
N LYS A 249 9.07 -0.52 -20.18
CA LYS A 249 10.11 -0.04 -19.26
C LYS A 249 10.47 -1.01 -18.14
N VAL A 250 10.26 -2.32 -18.33
CA VAL A 250 10.52 -3.32 -17.27
C VAL A 250 11.98 -3.32 -16.80
N ALA A 251 12.93 -2.98 -17.68
CA ALA A 251 14.35 -2.89 -17.35
C ALA A 251 14.70 -1.74 -16.37
N GLU A 252 13.78 -0.78 -16.17
CA GLU A 252 13.95 0.37 -15.27
C GLU A 252 13.32 0.12 -13.89
N ILE A 253 12.70 -1.04 -13.67
CA ILE A 253 11.95 -1.36 -12.46
C ILE A 253 12.69 -2.41 -11.64
N THR A 254 13.06 -2.04 -10.42
CA THR A 254 13.47 -2.99 -9.38
C THR A 254 12.24 -3.37 -8.56
N TYR A 255 12.07 -4.66 -8.29
CA TYR A 255 11.01 -5.16 -7.42
C TYR A 255 11.64 -5.66 -6.13
N HIS A 256 11.04 -5.33 -4.98
CA HIS A 256 11.47 -5.84 -3.69
C HIS A 256 10.37 -6.77 -3.14
N PHE A 257 10.48 -8.07 -3.44
CA PHE A 257 9.52 -9.06 -2.96
C PHE A 257 9.88 -9.54 -1.56
N PHE A 258 8.93 -9.61 -0.65
CA PHE A 258 9.17 -10.21 0.67
C PHE A 258 7.93 -10.90 1.23
N GLY A 259 8.15 -11.95 2.03
CA GLY A 259 7.09 -12.75 2.65
C GLY A 259 7.07 -12.69 4.17
N ASP A 260 5.85 -12.75 4.72
CA ASP A 260 5.56 -12.87 6.16
C ASP A 260 4.36 -13.82 6.36
N ASN A 261 4.67 -15.10 6.62
CA ASN A 261 3.72 -16.21 6.71
C ASN A 261 2.87 -16.34 5.43
N ASP A 262 1.54 -16.15 5.51
CA ASP A 262 0.61 -16.25 4.37
C ASP A 262 0.56 -14.98 3.49
N TYR A 263 1.35 -13.97 3.85
CA TYR A 263 1.34 -12.67 3.18
C TYR A 263 2.61 -12.47 2.39
N ALA A 264 2.48 -11.84 1.23
CA ALA A 264 3.58 -11.43 0.39
C ALA A 264 3.32 -10.01 -0.11
N ALA A 265 4.40 -9.24 -0.21
CA ALA A 265 4.38 -7.87 -0.67
C ALA A 265 5.44 -7.64 -1.75
N VAL A 266 5.25 -6.56 -2.49
CA VAL A 266 6.20 -6.03 -3.46
C VAL A 266 6.15 -4.50 -3.39
N THR A 267 7.32 -3.89 -3.43
CA THR A 267 7.51 -2.44 -3.57
C THR A 267 8.50 -2.16 -4.68
#